data_AF-A0A958UM35-F1
#
_entry.id   AF-A0A958UM35-F1
#
_cell.length_a   1.000
_cell.length_b   1.000
_cell.length_c   1.000
_cell.angle_alpha   90.00
_cell.angle_beta   90.00
_cell.angle_gamma   90.00
#
_symmetry.space_group_name_H-M   'P 1'
#
loop_
_entity.id
_entity.type
_entity.pdbx_description
1 polymer ?
#
loop_
_entity_poly.entity_id
_entity_poly.type
_entity_poly.pdbx_seq_one_letter_code
_entity_poly.pdbx_strand_id
1 'polypeptide(L)'
;IKAEEDPRINKMAIWASVSDFKARFKENTPEFSLWKEKGVTYVENSRTKQMLPQRFQLYKNFKENEERLTIKRAVMNLKIPLLIVHGSDDPTVSLNEAQTIHLWNPQSNLEIIDKADHVFNAKHPWEEATLPNQLKTAVERTIEFFK
;
A
#
# COMPACT_ATOMS: atom_id res chain seq x y z
N ILE A 1 -3.88 5.81 8.53
CA ILE A 1 -4.20 7.24 8.74
C ILE A 1 -5.67 7.39 9.12
N LYS A 2 -6.64 7.22 8.21
CA LYS A 2 -8.05 7.46 8.57
C LYS A 2 -8.60 6.58 9.68
N ALA A 3 -8.18 5.33 9.76
CA ALA A 3 -8.51 4.43 10.87
C ALA A 3 -8.01 4.90 12.25
N GLU A 4 -6.97 5.76 12.29
CA GLU A 4 -6.50 6.38 13.54
C GLU A 4 -7.24 7.70 13.83
N GLU A 5 -7.63 8.45 12.79
CA GLU A 5 -8.32 9.75 12.93
C GLU A 5 -9.83 9.64 13.14
N ASP A 6 -10.47 8.54 12.72
CA ASP A 6 -11.93 8.38 12.73
C ASP A 6 -12.36 7.34 13.78
N PRO A 7 -12.95 7.76 14.92
CA PRO A 7 -13.32 6.86 16.00
C PRO A 7 -14.44 5.89 15.64
N ARG A 8 -15.10 6.07 14.49
CA ARG A 8 -16.14 5.15 13.99
C ARG A 8 -15.53 3.87 13.39
N ILE A 9 -14.25 3.90 13.02
CA ILE A 9 -13.55 2.73 12.47
C ILE A 9 -13.05 1.88 13.63
N ASN A 10 -13.45 0.61 13.68
CA ASN A 10 -13.19 -0.27 14.81
C ASN A 10 -12.25 -1.45 14.51
N LYS A 11 -12.00 -1.74 13.23
CA LYS A 11 -11.03 -2.73 12.72
C LYS A 11 -10.52 -2.26 11.35
N MET A 12 -9.29 -2.61 10.99
CA MET A 12 -8.70 -2.27 9.69
C MET A 12 -7.97 -3.46 9.10
N ALA A 13 -8.12 -3.69 7.79
CA ALA A 13 -7.30 -4.63 7.03
C ALA A 13 -6.60 -3.88 5.89
N ILE A 14 -5.33 -4.21 5.64
CA ILE A 14 -4.54 -3.71 4.53
C ILE A 14 -3.98 -4.86 3.71
N TRP A 15 -3.97 -4.71 2.40
CA TRP A 15 -3.48 -5.70 1.46
C TRP A 15 -2.37 -5.08 0.62
N ALA A 16 -1.24 -5.78 0.50
CA ALA A 16 -0.11 -5.36 -0.34
C ALA A 16 0.32 -3.89 -0.13
N SER A 17 0.24 -3.41 1.11
CA SER A 17 0.37 -1.98 1.42
C SER A 17 1.81 -1.54 1.53
N VAL A 18 2.10 -0.34 1.02
CA VAL A 18 3.35 0.37 1.33
C VAL A 18 3.34 0.87 2.78
N SER A 19 4.53 1.01 3.37
CA SER A 19 4.75 1.56 4.72
C SER A 19 5.22 3.01 4.71
N ASP A 20 5.63 3.55 3.57
CA ASP A 20 6.06 4.95 3.43
C ASP A 20 5.68 5.57 2.08
N PHE A 21 4.87 6.63 2.11
CA PHE A 21 4.56 7.42 0.91
C PHE A 21 5.74 8.31 0.49
N LYS A 22 6.56 8.80 1.43
CA LYS A 22 7.66 9.72 1.14
C LYS A 22 8.71 9.08 0.25
N ALA A 23 9.11 7.85 0.57
CA ALA A 23 10.05 7.07 -0.22
C ALA A 23 9.67 6.98 -1.72
N ARG A 24 8.37 7.06 -2.04
CA ARG A 24 7.87 6.94 -3.42
C ARG A 24 8.07 8.19 -4.26
N PHE A 25 8.31 9.34 -3.64
CA PHE A 25 8.67 10.56 -4.38
C PHE A 25 10.13 10.57 -4.83
N LYS A 26 10.97 9.67 -4.30
CA LYS A 26 12.39 9.57 -4.65
C LYS A 26 13.13 10.91 -4.50
N GLU A 27 12.94 11.57 -3.35
CA GLU A 27 13.66 12.82 -3.06
C GLU A 27 15.17 12.62 -3.26
N ASN A 28 15.84 13.67 -3.77
CA ASN A 28 17.29 13.70 -4.05
C ASN A 28 17.76 12.88 -5.26
N THR A 29 16.87 12.36 -6.10
CA THR A 29 17.27 11.77 -7.39
C THR A 29 17.23 12.78 -8.55
N PRO A 30 17.93 12.53 -9.66
CA PRO A 30 17.83 13.34 -10.86
C PRO A 30 16.40 13.46 -11.40
N GLU A 31 15.61 12.39 -11.33
CA GLU A 31 14.22 12.36 -11.80
C GLU A 31 13.33 13.28 -10.96
N PHE A 32 13.53 13.32 -9.65
CA PHE A 32 12.81 14.24 -8.77
C PHE A 32 13.15 15.70 -9.08
N SER A 33 14.44 15.99 -9.32
CA SER A 33 14.90 17.34 -9.69
C SER A 33 14.26 17.80 -11.01
N LEU A 34 14.22 16.91 -12.00
CA LEU A 34 13.56 17.15 -13.29
C LEU A 34 12.05 17.36 -13.13
N TRP A 35 11.40 16.56 -12.27
CA TRP A 35 9.98 16.69 -11.98
C TRP A 35 9.65 18.04 -11.31
N LYS A 36 10.51 18.48 -10.39
CA LYS A 36 10.40 19.79 -9.72
C LYS A 36 10.55 20.95 -10.71
N GLU A 37 11.51 20.86 -11.63
CA GLU A 37 11.77 21.88 -12.66
C GLU A 37 10.63 21.95 -13.68
N LYS A 38 10.23 20.81 -14.26
CA LYS A 38 9.20 20.73 -15.30
C LYS A 38 7.78 20.89 -14.76
N GLY A 39 7.59 20.72 -13.45
CA GLY A 39 6.29 20.75 -12.79
C GLY A 39 5.39 19.53 -13.08
N VAL A 40 5.81 18.62 -13.96
CA VAL A 40 5.11 17.38 -14.32
C VAL A 40 6.10 16.29 -14.71
N THR A 41 5.81 15.06 -14.31
CA THR A 41 6.47 13.84 -14.78
C THR A 41 5.41 12.89 -15.33
N TYR A 42 5.81 11.79 -15.95
CA TYR A 42 4.90 10.82 -16.52
C TYR A 42 5.23 9.42 -16.03
N VAL A 43 4.19 8.70 -15.63
CA VAL A 43 4.27 7.27 -15.28
C VAL A 43 3.59 6.48 -16.38
N GLU A 44 4.29 5.52 -16.96
CA GLU A 44 3.71 4.64 -17.96
C GLU A 44 2.74 3.65 -17.30
N ASN A 45 1.52 3.57 -17.82
CA ASN A 45 0.63 2.47 -17.51
C ASN A 45 1.11 1.23 -18.28
N SER A 46 1.65 0.23 -17.59
CA SER A 46 2.23 -0.97 -18.23
C SER A 46 1.24 -1.73 -19.11
N ARG A 47 -0.07 -1.67 -18.80
CA ARG A 47 -1.16 -2.35 -19.54
C ARG A 47 -1.56 -1.59 -20.80
N THR A 48 -1.77 -0.27 -20.71
CA THR A 48 -2.29 0.53 -21.83
C THR A 48 -1.21 1.30 -22.58
N LYS A 49 0.04 1.29 -22.09
CA LYS A 49 1.18 2.09 -22.57
C LYS A 49 0.92 3.60 -22.55
N GLN A 50 -0.13 4.02 -21.84
CA GLN A 50 -0.49 5.41 -21.67
C GLN A 50 0.48 6.08 -20.69
N MET A 51 1.00 7.26 -21.06
CA MET A 51 1.78 8.11 -20.16
C MET A 51 0.84 8.94 -19.29
N LEU A 52 0.77 8.62 -17.99
CA LEU A 52 -0.09 9.29 -17.03
C LEU A 52 0.66 10.47 -16.39
N PRO A 53 0.18 11.71 -16.58
CA PRO A 53 0.85 12.89 -16.02
C PRO A 53 0.70 12.95 -14.50
N GLN A 54 1.81 13.17 -13.81
CA GLN A 54 1.86 13.39 -12.38
C GLN A 54 2.42 14.79 -12.12
N ARG A 55 1.56 15.72 -11.68
CA ARG A 55 1.95 17.11 -11.42
C ARG A 55 2.71 17.22 -10.10
N PHE A 56 3.72 18.09 -10.06
CA PHE A 56 4.55 18.33 -8.87
C PHE A 56 3.75 18.87 -7.67
N GLN A 57 2.54 19.39 -7.90
CA GLN A 57 1.60 19.76 -6.84
C GLN A 57 1.28 18.60 -5.89
N LEU A 58 1.31 17.35 -6.38
CA LEU A 58 1.14 16.16 -5.53
C LEU A 58 2.21 16.10 -4.42
N TYR A 59 3.48 16.32 -4.78
CA TYR A 59 4.57 16.37 -3.81
C TYR A 59 4.43 17.57 -2.86
N LYS A 60 4.12 18.76 -3.38
CA LYS A 60 3.93 19.96 -2.54
C LYS A 60 2.85 19.72 -1.48
N ASN A 61 1.70 19.19 -1.89
CA ASN A 61 0.62 18.88 -0.98
C ASN A 61 0.99 17.80 0.03
N PHE A 62 1.74 16.77 -0.39
CA PHE A 62 2.29 15.80 0.55
C PHE A 62 3.18 16.47 1.61
N LYS A 63 4.10 17.36 1.21
CA LYS A 63 5.00 18.06 2.14
C LYS A 63 4.26 18.98 3.11
N GLU A 64 3.23 19.69 2.64
CA GLU A 64 2.35 20.50 3.48
C GLU A 64 1.60 19.66 4.53
N ASN A 65 1.41 18.35 4.27
CA ASN A 65 0.66 17.44 5.13
C ASN A 65 1.52 16.26 5.63
N GLU A 66 2.85 16.39 5.62
CA GLU A 66 3.77 15.24 5.76
C GLU A 66 3.57 14.51 7.09
N GLU A 67 3.46 15.25 8.19
CA GLU A 67 3.20 14.66 9.52
C GLU A 67 1.89 13.87 9.53
N ARG A 68 0.84 14.43 8.92
CA ARG A 68 -0.46 13.78 8.83
C ARG A 68 -0.41 12.54 7.93
N LEU A 69 0.33 12.60 6.84
CA LEU A 69 0.43 11.53 5.85
C LEU A 69 1.53 10.48 6.17
N THR A 70 2.27 10.66 7.26
CA THR A 70 3.28 9.69 7.72
C THR A 70 2.58 8.44 8.26
N ILE A 71 2.70 7.33 7.51
CA ILE A 71 2.07 6.04 7.85
C ILE A 71 2.58 5.51 9.19
N LYS A 72 3.90 5.56 9.43
CA LYS A 72 4.51 5.14 10.71
C LYS A 72 3.81 5.76 11.92
N ARG A 73 3.60 7.09 11.88
CA ARG A 73 2.92 7.86 12.93
C ARG A 73 1.51 7.33 13.15
N ALA A 74 0.75 7.12 12.07
CA ALA A 74 -0.61 6.61 12.17
C ALA A 74 -0.66 5.15 12.68
N VAL A 75 0.26 4.28 12.26
CA VAL A 75 0.30 2.87 12.66
C VAL A 75 0.69 2.73 14.14
N MET A 76 1.69 3.47 14.62
CA MET A 76 2.11 3.45 16.03
C MET A 76 1.02 3.97 16.99
N ASN A 77 0.16 4.87 16.50
CA ASN A 77 -0.95 5.42 17.30
C ASN A 77 -2.27 4.67 17.13
N LEU A 78 -2.35 3.73 16.20
CA LEU A 78 -3.57 2.97 15.91
C LEU A 78 -3.96 2.11 17.12
N LYS A 79 -5.17 2.32 17.66
CA LYS A 79 -5.67 1.61 18.85
C LYS A 79 -6.64 0.47 18.53
N ILE A 80 -6.97 0.32 17.26
CA ILE A 80 -7.88 -0.72 16.78
C ILE A 80 -7.10 -1.91 16.20
N PRO A 81 -7.71 -3.11 16.14
CA PRO A 81 -7.10 -4.25 15.48
C PRO A 81 -6.73 -3.93 14.02
N LEU A 82 -5.56 -4.42 13.61
CA LEU A 82 -5.02 -4.28 12.27
C LEU A 82 -4.66 -5.66 11.70
N LEU A 83 -5.20 -6.00 10.54
CA LEU A 83 -4.77 -7.12 9.71
C LEU A 83 -3.89 -6.61 8.57
N ILE A 84 -2.76 -7.27 8.35
CA ILE A 84 -1.80 -6.99 7.28
C ILE A 84 -1.71 -8.26 6.43
N VAL A 85 -2.22 -8.21 5.21
CA VAL A 85 -2.14 -9.32 4.24
C VAL A 85 -1.14 -8.97 3.17
N HIS A 86 -0.13 -9.81 2.96
CA HIS A 86 0.92 -9.55 1.98
C HIS A 86 1.33 -10.82 1.23
N GLY A 87 1.67 -10.70 -0.05
CA GLY A 87 2.20 -11.82 -0.81
C GLY A 87 3.71 -11.96 -0.67
N SER A 88 4.22 -13.18 -0.51
CA SER A 88 5.66 -13.42 -0.33
C SER A 88 6.49 -12.99 -1.56
N ASP A 89 5.87 -13.07 -2.74
CA ASP A 89 6.52 -12.91 -4.04
C ASP A 89 6.06 -11.62 -4.74
N ASP A 90 5.53 -10.65 -3.99
CA ASP A 90 5.10 -9.35 -4.51
C ASP A 90 6.29 -8.56 -5.08
N PRO A 91 6.37 -8.37 -6.42
CA PRO A 91 7.49 -7.65 -7.04
C PRO A 91 7.32 -6.13 -6.97
N THR A 92 6.14 -5.64 -6.59
CA THR A 92 5.77 -4.21 -6.60
C THR A 92 5.98 -3.59 -5.22
N VAL A 93 5.58 -4.31 -4.18
CA VAL A 93 5.72 -3.90 -2.79
C VAL A 93 6.44 -5.00 -2.02
N SER A 94 7.69 -4.73 -1.63
CA SER A 94 8.51 -5.69 -0.88
C SER A 94 7.82 -6.17 0.39
N LEU A 95 7.98 -7.45 0.71
CA LEU A 95 7.56 -8.03 1.99
C LEU A 95 8.05 -7.24 3.22
N ASN A 96 9.21 -6.58 3.12
CA ASN A 96 9.75 -5.74 4.19
C ASN A 96 8.79 -4.62 4.59
N GLU A 97 7.96 -4.12 3.69
CA GLU A 97 6.97 -3.08 3.96
C GLU A 97 5.93 -3.59 4.97
N ALA A 98 5.38 -4.79 4.74
CA ALA A 98 4.43 -5.44 5.65
C ALA A 98 5.08 -5.76 7.01
N GLN A 99 6.30 -6.28 7.00
CA GLN A 99 7.07 -6.55 8.22
C GLN A 99 7.36 -5.27 9.01
N THR A 100 7.65 -4.16 8.32
CA THR A 100 7.90 -2.85 8.95
C THR A 100 6.62 -2.30 9.60
N ILE A 101 5.47 -2.41 8.94
CA ILE A 101 4.19 -2.02 9.52
C ILE A 101 3.88 -2.85 10.77
N HIS A 102 4.09 -4.17 10.70
CA HIS A 102 3.91 -5.06 11.85
C HIS A 102 4.88 -4.73 12.99
N LEU A 103 6.13 -4.38 12.70
CA LEU A 103 7.09 -3.94 13.71
C LEU A 103 6.64 -2.66 14.43
N TRP A 104 6.01 -1.72 13.72
CA TRP A 104 5.47 -0.49 14.32
C TRP A 104 4.21 -0.72 15.15
N ASN A 105 3.45 -1.78 14.87
CA ASN A 105 2.32 -2.22 15.66
C ASN A 105 2.35 -3.75 15.87
N PRO A 106 3.11 -4.25 16.87
CA PRO A 106 3.27 -5.68 17.11
C PRO A 106 1.98 -6.42 17.50
N GLN A 107 0.91 -5.70 17.83
CA GLN A 107 -0.42 -6.28 18.10
C GLN A 107 -1.22 -6.54 16.82
N SER A 108 -0.72 -6.12 15.66
CA SER A 108 -1.33 -6.42 14.36
C SER A 108 -1.18 -7.90 13.99
N ASN A 109 -2.12 -8.40 13.19
CA ASN A 109 -2.03 -9.73 12.61
C ASN A 109 -1.33 -9.63 11.25
N LEU A 110 -0.20 -10.33 11.09
CA LEU A 110 0.53 -10.39 9.83
C LEU A 110 0.29 -11.74 9.13
N GLU A 111 -0.41 -11.70 8.01
CA GLU A 111 -0.72 -12.84 7.15
C GLU A 111 0.12 -12.76 5.87
N ILE A 112 1.15 -13.60 5.78
CA ILE A 112 1.97 -13.73 4.58
C ILE A 112 1.43 -14.91 3.75
N ILE A 113 1.04 -14.63 2.51
CA ILE A 113 0.52 -15.64 1.59
C ILE A 113 1.65 -16.09 0.68
N ASP A 114 2.04 -17.36 0.85
CA ASP A 114 3.12 -17.98 0.07
C ASP A 114 2.83 -17.97 -1.43
N LYS A 115 3.84 -17.63 -2.23
CA LYS A 115 3.82 -17.53 -3.70
C LYS A 115 2.82 -16.54 -4.28
N ALA A 116 2.30 -15.65 -3.45
CA ALA A 116 1.39 -14.59 -3.88
C ALA A 116 2.15 -13.38 -4.40
N ASP A 117 1.76 -12.89 -5.57
CA ASP A 117 2.23 -11.62 -6.13
C ASP A 117 1.42 -10.42 -5.57
N HIS A 118 1.64 -9.23 -6.13
CA HIS A 118 0.97 -8.00 -5.72
C HIS A 118 -0.56 -8.05 -5.76
N VAL A 119 -1.12 -8.84 -6.69
CA VAL A 119 -2.56 -8.98 -6.91
C VAL A 119 -3.05 -10.36 -6.46
N PHE A 120 -2.27 -11.06 -5.65
CA PHE A 120 -2.55 -12.41 -5.14
C PHE A 120 -2.88 -13.40 -6.26
N ASN A 121 -2.10 -13.33 -7.35
CA ASN A 121 -2.18 -14.12 -8.58
C ASN A 121 -3.48 -13.93 -9.37
N ALA A 122 -4.26 -12.89 -9.05
CA ALA A 122 -5.38 -12.49 -9.86
C ALA A 122 -4.91 -11.73 -11.11
N LYS A 123 -5.83 -11.51 -12.04
CA LYS A 123 -5.59 -10.72 -13.25
C LYS A 123 -6.86 -10.00 -13.66
N HIS A 124 -6.72 -9.02 -14.55
CA HIS A 124 -7.86 -8.40 -15.20
C HIS A 124 -7.67 -8.42 -16.73
N PRO A 125 -8.65 -8.95 -17.50
CA PRO A 125 -9.93 -9.52 -17.05
C PRO A 125 -9.76 -10.85 -16.29
N TRP A 126 -10.69 -11.13 -15.37
CA TRP A 126 -10.79 -12.42 -14.68
C TRP A 126 -11.95 -13.21 -15.31
N GLU A 127 -11.63 -14.34 -15.93
CA GLU A 127 -12.59 -15.12 -16.73
C GLU A 127 -12.96 -16.46 -16.07
N GLU A 128 -12.29 -16.82 -14.97
CA GLU A 128 -12.51 -18.08 -14.26
C GLU A 128 -13.69 -17.97 -13.28
N ALA A 129 -14.38 -19.09 -13.04
CA ALA A 129 -15.51 -19.16 -12.13
C ALA A 129 -15.14 -19.02 -10.64
N THR A 130 -13.87 -19.24 -10.29
CA THR A 130 -13.37 -19.22 -8.92
C THR A 130 -12.18 -18.26 -8.79
N LEU A 131 -11.92 -17.80 -7.56
CA LEU A 131 -10.73 -17.00 -7.27
C LEU A 131 -9.46 -17.87 -7.34
N PRO A 132 -8.30 -17.28 -7.69
CA PRO A 132 -7.01 -17.92 -7.43
C PRO A 132 -6.89 -18.31 -5.95
N ASN A 133 -6.16 -19.39 -5.67
CA ASN A 133 -6.01 -19.91 -4.30
C ASN A 133 -5.44 -18.85 -3.33
N GLN A 134 -4.48 -18.06 -3.78
CA GLN A 134 -3.84 -16.99 -2.99
C GLN A 134 -4.84 -15.88 -2.67
N LEU A 135 -5.55 -15.36 -3.68
CA LEU A 135 -6.59 -14.35 -3.47
C LEU A 135 -7.73 -14.89 -2.60
N LYS A 136 -8.16 -16.13 -2.81
CA LYS A 136 -9.16 -16.80 -1.95
C LYS A 136 -8.71 -16.81 -0.49
N THR A 137 -7.46 -17.19 -0.24
CA THR A 137 -6.87 -17.18 1.11
C THR A 137 -6.88 -15.77 1.71
N ALA A 138 -6.47 -14.74 0.95
CA ALA A 138 -6.51 -13.34 1.39
C ALA A 138 -7.92 -12.90 1.81
N VAL A 139 -8.92 -13.24 0.99
CA VAL A 139 -10.34 -12.97 1.25
C VAL A 139 -10.80 -13.68 2.51
N GLU A 140 -10.54 -14.98 2.66
CA GLU A 140 -10.97 -15.77 3.80
C GLU A 140 -10.37 -15.26 5.12
N ARG A 141 -9.08 -14.94 5.14
CA ARG A 141 -8.40 -14.33 6.31
C ARG A 141 -9.02 -12.98 6.67
N THR A 142 -9.34 -12.18 5.67
CA THR A 142 -9.94 -10.86 5.87
C THR A 142 -11.37 -10.97 6.40
N ILE A 143 -12.17 -11.89 5.85
CA ILE A 143 -13.53 -12.17 6.35
C ILE A 143 -13.47 -12.62 7.81
N GLU A 144 -12.59 -13.56 8.13
CA GLU A 144 -12.45 -14.07 9.50
C GLU A 144 -12.04 -12.98 10.49
N PHE A 145 -11.13 -12.08 10.09
CA PHE A 145 -10.72 -10.95 10.93
C PHE A 145 -11.87 -9.97 11.26
N PHE A 146 -12.80 -9.77 10.32
CA PHE A 146 -13.91 -8.84 10.50
C PHE A 146 -15.16 -9.43 11.17
N LYS A 147 -15.28 -10.77 11.27
CA LYS A 147 -16.28 -11.41 12.13
C LYS A 147 -16.09 -10.99 13.60
#